data_AF-A0A2D6FKU2-F1
#
_entry.id   AF-A0A2D6FKU2-F1
#
_cell.length_a   1.000
_cell.length_b   1.000
_cell.length_c   1.000
_cell.angle_alpha   90.00
_cell.angle_beta   90.00
_cell.angle_gamma   90.00
#
_symmetry.space_group_name_H-M   'P 1'
#
loop_
_entity.id
_entity.type
_entity.pdbx_description
1 polymer ?
#
loop_
_entity_poly.entity_id
_entity_poly.type
_entity_poly.pdbx_seq_one_letter_code
_entity_poly.pdbx_strand_id
1 'polypeptide(L)'
;MKMMDDIKLTYIPDSHGWIKVYLQAPNAELAEAWFNSFWNHNATSQDEPEWIFDNELAFCTTWDKFKRAMNDIYLFILLNEGEESNCFKGCEGGAMPYAKELAKAKIAEMEKKDSSMRYGRQGHVYTLGEVYTNDEKSFTSGRNAGE
;
A
#
# COMPACT_ATOMS: atom_id res chain seq x y z
N MET A 1 -18.56 6.79 4.09
CA MET A 1 -17.53 5.84 3.58
C MET A 1 -17.39 5.97 2.07
N LYS A 2 -17.14 7.17 1.55
CA LYS A 2 -16.79 7.41 0.13
C LYS A 2 -15.29 7.70 -0.05
N MET A 3 -14.68 8.36 0.94
CA MET A 3 -13.28 8.82 0.88
C MET A 3 -12.24 7.71 0.65
N MET A 4 -12.49 6.48 1.13
CA MET A 4 -11.52 5.37 1.12
C MET A 4 -11.52 4.55 -0.18
N ASP A 5 -12.62 4.57 -0.93
CA ASP A 5 -12.70 3.92 -2.25
C ASP A 5 -11.98 4.75 -3.32
N ASP A 6 -11.73 6.02 -3.03
CA ASP A 6 -11.05 6.95 -3.91
C ASP A 6 -9.52 6.73 -3.96
N ILE A 7 -8.96 5.83 -3.13
CA ILE A 7 -7.51 5.56 -3.14
C ILE A 7 -7.17 4.09 -3.34
N LYS A 8 -6.13 3.87 -4.15
CA LYS A 8 -5.48 2.58 -4.31
C LYS A 8 -4.15 2.59 -3.56
N LEU A 9 -3.99 1.63 -2.65
CA LEU A 9 -2.77 1.41 -1.89
C LEU A 9 -2.05 0.16 -2.41
N THR A 10 -0.77 0.30 -2.72
CA THR A 10 0.11 -0.82 -3.04
C THR A 10 1.39 -0.71 -2.25
N TYR A 11 2.16 -1.80 -2.14
CA TYR A 11 3.39 -1.78 -1.36
C TYR A 11 4.51 -2.59 -2.00
N ILE A 12 5.74 -2.18 -1.71
CA ILE A 12 6.95 -2.97 -1.94
C ILE A 12 7.58 -3.25 -0.58
N PRO A 13 7.73 -4.52 -0.17
CA PRO A 13 8.45 -4.85 1.06
C PRO A 13 9.94 -4.62 0.85
N ASP A 14 10.59 -3.94 1.79
CA ASP A 14 12.04 -3.80 1.79
C ASP A 14 12.69 -4.73 2.81
N SER A 15 14.00 -4.90 2.68
CA SER A 15 14.82 -5.64 3.63
C SER A 15 14.71 -4.99 5.02
N HIS A 16 14.70 -5.79 6.09
CA HIS A 16 14.62 -5.34 7.49
C HIS A 16 13.25 -4.87 8.00
N GLY A 17 12.15 -5.32 7.39
CA GLY A 17 10.80 -5.10 7.93
C GLY A 17 10.17 -3.74 7.61
N TRP A 18 10.83 -2.97 6.75
CA TRP A 18 10.28 -1.76 6.16
C TRP A 18 9.41 -2.08 4.96
N ILE A 19 8.46 -1.19 4.67
CA ILE A 19 7.64 -1.20 3.47
C ILE A 19 7.65 0.19 2.85
N LYS A 20 7.73 0.24 1.52
CA LYS A 20 7.44 1.45 0.75
C LYS A 20 6.00 1.34 0.26
N VAL A 21 5.14 2.24 0.74
CA VAL A 21 3.73 2.31 0.38
C VAL A 21 3.57 3.29 -0.76
N TYR A 22 2.80 2.92 -1.77
CA TYR A 22 2.41 3.76 -2.89
C TYR A 22 0.92 4.05 -2.78
N LEU A 23 0.57 5.32 -2.88
CA LEU A 23 -0.79 5.83 -2.80
C LEU A 23 -1.13 6.50 -4.12
N GLN A 24 -2.13 5.94 -4.81
CA GLN A 24 -2.69 6.50 -6.02
C GLN A 24 -4.09 7.04 -5.74
N ALA A 25 -4.36 8.27 -6.17
CA ALA A 25 -5.64 8.95 -6.03
C ALA A 25 -6.11 9.54 -7.38
N PRO A 26 -7.37 9.99 -7.52
CA PRO A 26 -7.86 10.70 -8.69
C PRO A 26 -7.10 11.99 -9.04
N ASN A 27 -6.54 12.68 -8.04
CA ASN A 27 -5.81 13.93 -8.22
C ASN A 27 -4.74 14.15 -7.13
N ALA A 28 -3.85 15.11 -7.35
CA ALA A 28 -2.75 15.45 -6.44
C ALA A 28 -3.24 15.87 -5.05
N GLU A 29 -4.27 16.72 -4.99
CA GLU A 29 -4.80 17.27 -3.74
C GLU A 29 -5.31 16.17 -2.81
N LEU A 30 -6.03 15.18 -3.36
CA LEU A 30 -6.50 14.04 -2.59
C LEU A 30 -5.34 13.14 -2.14
N ALA A 31 -4.36 12.90 -3.02
CA ALA A 31 -3.18 12.13 -2.66
C ALA A 31 -2.44 12.78 -1.48
N GLU A 32 -2.24 14.10 -1.53
CA GLU A 32 -1.59 14.88 -0.48
C GLU A 32 -2.41 14.88 0.82
N ALA A 33 -3.74 15.05 0.75
CA ALA A 33 -4.61 14.97 1.93
C ALA A 33 -4.52 13.60 2.64
N TRP A 34 -4.42 12.52 1.87
CA TRP A 34 -4.19 11.19 2.43
C TRP A 34 -2.79 11.04 3.02
N PHE A 35 -1.75 11.52 2.34
CA PHE A 35 -0.40 11.52 2.89
C PHE A 35 -0.34 12.26 4.24
N ASN A 36 -0.93 13.45 4.31
CA ASN A 36 -1.03 14.23 5.54
C ASN A 36 -1.77 13.47 6.65
N SER A 37 -2.78 12.68 6.31
CA SER A 37 -3.45 11.79 7.27
C SER A 37 -2.49 10.71 7.79
N PHE A 38 -1.76 10.03 6.90
CA PHE A 38 -0.74 9.06 7.30
C PHE A 38 0.36 9.67 8.16
N TRP A 39 0.80 10.89 7.84
CA TRP A 39 1.79 11.64 8.60
C TRP A 39 1.27 12.01 10.00
N ASN A 40 0.07 12.59 10.10
CA ASN A 40 -0.57 12.96 11.37
C ASN A 40 -0.78 11.75 12.30
N HIS A 41 -1.05 10.58 11.72
CA HIS A 41 -1.20 9.32 12.46
C HIS A 41 0.11 8.54 12.65
N ASN A 42 1.26 9.18 12.44
CA ASN A 42 2.61 8.63 12.66
C ASN A 42 2.92 7.36 11.84
N ALA A 43 2.33 7.21 10.66
CA ALA A 43 2.70 6.15 9.73
C ALA A 43 4.13 6.36 9.22
N THR A 44 4.50 7.60 8.92
CA THR A 44 5.83 7.97 8.42
C THR A 44 6.42 9.11 9.25
N SER A 45 7.73 9.29 9.15
CA SER A 45 8.45 10.45 9.70
C SER A 45 9.06 11.30 8.58
N GLN A 46 8.68 11.05 7.33
CA GLN A 46 9.08 11.88 6.19
C GLN A 46 8.25 13.16 6.21
N ASP A 47 8.91 14.31 6.12
CA ASP A 47 8.23 15.61 6.10
C ASP A 47 7.47 15.83 4.79
N GLU A 48 7.93 15.22 3.69
CA GLU A 48 7.32 15.32 2.37
C GLU A 48 7.21 13.93 1.72
N PRO A 49 6.15 13.69 0.91
CA PRO A 49 6.03 12.45 0.16
C PRO A 49 6.99 12.42 -1.03
N GLU A 50 7.35 11.21 -1.46
CA GLU A 50 8.04 11.01 -2.74
C GLU A 50 7.01 10.94 -3.87
N TRP A 51 6.86 12.02 -4.64
CA TRP A 51 5.97 12.04 -5.80
C TRP A 51 6.53 11.17 -6.93
N ILE A 52 5.72 10.20 -7.38
CA ILE A 52 6.05 9.30 -8.50
C ILE A 52 5.41 9.81 -9.79
N PHE A 53 4.16 10.27 -9.70
CA PHE A 53 3.37 10.91 -10.75
C PHE A 53 2.51 12.03 -10.13
N ASP A 54 1.83 12.82 -10.95
CA ASP A 54 0.99 13.94 -10.50
C ASP A 54 -0.12 13.52 -9.50
N ASN A 55 -0.52 12.25 -9.50
CA ASN A 55 -1.57 11.72 -8.62
C ASN A 55 -1.15 10.44 -7.87
N GLU A 56 0.15 10.12 -7.88
CA GLU A 56 0.70 8.97 -7.18
C GLU A 56 1.94 9.39 -6.38
N LEU A 57 1.92 9.08 -5.09
CA LEU A 57 3.02 9.35 -4.19
C LEU A 57 3.43 8.10 -3.42
N ALA A 58 4.62 8.14 -2.83
CA ALA A 58 5.15 7.06 -2.02
C ALA A 58 5.76 7.56 -0.71
N PHE A 59 5.70 6.70 0.31
CA PHE A 59 6.33 6.94 1.60
C PHE A 59 6.81 5.64 2.24
N CYS A 60 7.82 5.75 3.10
CA CYS A 60 8.43 4.63 3.81
C CYS A 60 7.86 4.49 5.23
N THR A 61 7.56 3.26 5.63
CA THR A 61 7.01 2.95 6.95
C THR A 61 7.36 1.51 7.36
N THR A 62 6.94 1.09 8.55
CA THR A 62 6.94 -0.31 8.98
C THR A 62 5.50 -0.83 9.04
N TRP A 63 5.31 -2.14 8.92
CA TRP A 63 3.98 -2.74 9.02
C TRP A 63 3.24 -2.35 10.32
N ASP A 64 3.95 -2.26 11.44
CA ASP A 64 3.35 -1.93 12.74
C ASP A 64 2.85 -0.48 12.78
N LYS A 65 3.67 0.46 12.31
CA LYS A 65 3.28 1.88 12.20
C LYS A 65 2.12 2.05 11.23
N PHE A 66 2.20 1.40 10.07
CA PHE A 66 1.18 1.48 9.04
C PHE A 66 -0.17 0.93 9.52
N LYS A 67 -0.20 -0.27 10.13
CA LYS A 67 -1.43 -0.87 10.68
C LYS A 67 -2.06 0.00 11.76
N ARG A 68 -1.23 0.56 12.66
CA ARG A 68 -1.72 1.47 13.70
C ARG A 68 -2.34 2.73 13.08
N ALA A 69 -1.61 3.38 12.17
CA ALA A 69 -2.10 4.58 11.51
C ALA A 69 -3.39 4.33 10.73
N MET A 70 -3.49 3.20 10.01
CA MET A 70 -4.74 2.81 9.33
C MET A 70 -5.91 2.73 10.30
N ASN A 71 -5.76 2.04 11.44
CA ASN A 71 -6.83 1.96 12.43
C ASN A 71 -7.24 3.34 12.95
N ASP A 72 -6.27 4.21 13.23
CA ASP A 72 -6.53 5.55 13.77
C ASP A 72 -7.21 6.46 12.72
N ILE A 73 -6.81 6.36 11.44
CA ILE A 73 -7.44 7.09 10.32
C ILE A 73 -8.89 6.63 10.14
N TYR A 74 -9.14 5.32 10.11
CA TYR A 74 -10.50 4.79 10.00
C TYR A 74 -11.37 5.20 11.19
N LEU A 75 -10.81 5.22 12.40
CA LEU A 75 -11.50 5.71 13.57
C LEU A 75 -11.88 7.19 13.40
N PHE A 76 -10.94 8.03 12.95
CA PHE A 76 -11.20 9.45 12.73
C PHE A 76 -12.27 9.70 11.68
N ILE A 77 -12.26 8.94 10.58
CA ILE A 77 -13.30 9.02 9.54
C ILE A 77 -14.67 8.60 10.08
N LEU A 78 -14.75 7.48 10.80
CA LEU A 78 -16.02 7.02 11.39
C LEU A 78 -16.59 8.04 12.38
N LEU A 79 -15.73 8.71 13.14
CA LEU A 79 -16.15 9.72 14.11
C LEU A 79 -16.58 11.04 13.45
N ASN A 80 -15.97 11.44 12.32
CA ASN A 80 -16.27 12.69 11.64
C ASN A 80 -17.40 12.59 10.59
N GLU A 81 -17.51 11.47 9.86
CA GLU A 81 -18.61 11.24 8.92
C GLU A 81 -19.94 10.96 9.66
N GLY A 82 -19.88 10.62 10.95
CA GLY A 82 -21.05 10.41 11.79
C GLY A 82 -21.65 11.71 12.30
N GLU A 83 -22.42 12.43 11.49
CA GLU A 83 -23.43 13.38 12.02
C GLU A 83 -24.40 12.67 12.98
N GLU A 84 -24.47 11.32 12.94
CA GLU A 84 -25.17 10.45 13.90
C GLU A 84 -24.25 9.80 14.98
N SER A 85 -23.18 10.47 15.41
CA SER A 85 -22.15 9.98 16.37
C SER A 85 -22.64 9.52 17.76
N ASN A 86 -23.95 9.35 17.97
CA ASN A 86 -24.54 8.69 19.14
C ASN A 86 -24.66 7.15 18.98
N CYS A 87 -24.48 6.58 17.79
CA CYS A 87 -24.66 5.15 17.55
C CYS A 87 -23.59 4.25 18.22
N PHE A 88 -22.41 4.80 18.53
CA PHE A 88 -21.33 4.08 19.24
C PHE A 88 -21.19 4.50 20.71
N LYS A 89 -22.04 5.43 21.18
CA LYS A 89 -22.01 5.95 22.55
C LYS A 89 -22.61 4.91 23.50
N GLY A 90 -21.79 4.35 24.38
CA GLY A 90 -22.20 3.33 25.36
C GLY A 90 -21.89 1.89 24.95
N CYS A 91 -21.33 1.66 23.76
CA CYS A 91 -20.78 0.36 23.37
C CYS A 91 -19.34 0.22 23.92
N GLU A 92 -19.03 -0.93 24.50
CA GLU A 92 -17.68 -1.24 24.97
C GLU A 92 -16.69 -1.19 23.78
N GLY A 93 -15.69 -0.32 23.86
CA GLY A 93 -14.72 -0.08 22.77
C GLY A 93 -15.16 0.91 21.69
N GLY A 94 -16.38 1.44 21.73
CA GLY A 94 -16.87 2.49 20.83
C GLY A 94 -16.75 2.11 19.34
N ALA A 95 -16.29 3.04 18.50
CA ALA A 95 -16.11 2.84 17.07
C ALA A 95 -14.83 2.06 16.69
N MET A 96 -13.94 1.78 17.64
CA MET A 96 -12.62 1.19 17.37
C MET A 96 -12.67 -0.24 16.80
N PRO A 97 -13.55 -1.16 17.23
CA PRO A 97 -13.65 -2.48 16.64
C PRO A 97 -14.02 -2.43 15.15
N TYR A 98 -14.95 -1.54 14.79
CA TYR A 98 -15.35 -1.34 13.40
C TYR A 98 -14.22 -0.74 12.56
N ALA A 99 -13.51 0.25 13.10
CA ALA A 99 -12.34 0.84 12.46
C ALA A 99 -11.27 -0.22 12.13
N LYS A 100 -11.01 -1.15 13.06
CA LYS A 100 -10.03 -2.23 12.86
C LYS A 100 -10.43 -3.20 11.76
N GLU A 101 -11.71 -3.58 11.69
CA GLU A 101 -12.19 -4.48 10.63
C GLU A 101 -12.10 -3.82 9.25
N LEU A 102 -12.49 -2.54 9.14
CA LEU A 102 -12.35 -1.78 7.89
C LEU A 102 -10.89 -1.60 7.48
N ALA A 103 -10.02 -1.23 8.42
CA ALA A 103 -8.59 -1.12 8.18
C ALA A 103 -7.99 -2.45 7.70
N LYS A 104 -8.37 -3.55 8.32
CA LYS A 104 -7.91 -4.89 7.95
C LYS A 104 -8.37 -5.29 6.56
N ALA A 105 -9.62 -4.99 6.19
CA ALA A 105 -10.13 -5.23 4.85
C ALA A 105 -9.32 -4.45 3.79
N LYS A 106 -9.09 -3.15 4.03
CA LYS A 106 -8.32 -2.32 3.09
C LYS A 106 -6.85 -2.74 2.98
N ILE A 107 -6.25 -3.18 4.08
CA ILE A 107 -4.89 -3.74 4.06
C ILE A 107 -4.85 -5.04 3.25
N ALA A 108 -5.90 -5.87 3.34
CA ALA A 108 -5.99 -7.12 2.57
C ALA A 108 -6.16 -6.88 1.05
N GLU A 109 -6.74 -5.74 0.66
CA GLU A 109 -6.83 -5.31 -0.74
C GLU A 109 -5.49 -4.82 -1.31
N MET A 110 -4.48 -4.55 -0.47
CA MET A 110 -3.21 -4.02 -0.93
C MET A 110 -2.45 -5.04 -1.77
N GLU A 111 -2.23 -4.70 -3.03
CA GLU A 111 -1.40 -5.49 -3.94
C GLU A 111 0.08 -5.20 -3.69
N LYS A 112 0.89 -6.26 -3.74
CA LYS A 112 2.35 -6.12 -3.76
C LYS A 112 2.77 -5.66 -5.16
N LYS A 113 3.39 -4.48 -5.24
CA LYS A 113 3.91 -3.93 -6.50
C LYS A 113 5.20 -4.67 -6.87
N ASP A 114 5.45 -4.87 -8.17
CA ASP A 114 6.67 -5.52 -8.63
C ASP A 114 7.90 -4.65 -8.28
N SER A 115 8.89 -5.29 -7.67
CA SER A 115 10.17 -4.69 -7.30
C SER A 115 11.01 -4.23 -8.50
N SER A 116 10.66 -4.61 -9.73
CA SER A 116 11.31 -4.10 -10.95
C SER A 116 11.19 -2.57 -11.10
N MET A 117 10.19 -1.94 -10.45
CA MET A 117 10.01 -0.48 -10.40
C MET A 117 10.87 0.25 -9.35
N ARG A 118 11.74 -0.44 -8.59
CA ARG A 118 12.52 0.15 -7.49
C ARG A 118 13.52 1.25 -7.90
N TYR A 119 13.84 1.35 -9.18
CA TYR A 119 14.78 2.35 -9.70
C TYR A 119 14.08 3.17 -10.76
N GLY A 120 14.09 4.50 -10.60
CA GLY A 120 13.45 5.49 -11.48
C GLY A 120 14.02 5.57 -12.91
N ARG A 121 14.28 4.42 -13.54
CA ARG A 121 14.31 4.34 -15.00
C ARG A 121 12.91 3.96 -15.45
N GLN A 122 12.32 4.83 -16.28
CA GLN A 122 11.36 4.43 -17.30
C GLN A 122 12.01 3.34 -18.17
N GLY A 123 12.06 2.11 -17.67
CA GLY A 123 12.30 0.93 -18.48
C GLY A 123 10.93 0.48 -18.94
N HIS A 124 10.65 0.58 -20.23
CA HIS A 124 9.57 -0.19 -20.81
C HIS A 124 9.81 -1.66 -20.45
N VAL A 125 8.97 -2.21 -19.58
CA VAL A 125 8.98 -3.63 -19.27
C VAL A 125 8.37 -4.32 -20.48
N TYR A 126 9.23 -4.67 -21.45
CA TYR A 126 8.85 -5.58 -22.51
C TYR A 126 8.85 -6.98 -21.91
N THR A 127 7.68 -7.61 -21.82
CA THR A 127 7.60 -9.05 -21.66
C THR A 127 8.22 -9.65 -22.91
N LEU A 128 9.41 -10.24 -22.79
CA LEU A 128 9.94 -11.08 -23.85
C LEU A 128 8.93 -12.23 -23.96
N GLY A 129 8.19 -12.27 -25.07
CA GLY A 129 7.29 -13.39 -25.36
C GLY A 129 8.04 -14.72 -25.27
N GLU A 130 7.30 -15.81 -25.13
CA GLU A 130 7.87 -17.15 -25.06
C GLU A 130 8.78 -17.40 -26.28
N VAL A 131 10.07 -17.58 -26.03
CA VAL A 131 11.05 -17.90 -27.06
C VAL A 131 10.93 -19.39 -27.34
N TYR A 132 10.15 -19.73 -28.35
CA TYR A 132 10.16 -21.07 -28.92
C TYR A 132 11.38 -21.17 -29.85
N THR A 133 12.38 -21.97 -29.46
CA THR A 133 13.38 -22.44 -30.41
C THR A 133 12.74 -23.53 -31.25
N ASN A 134 12.61 -23.31 -32.56
CA ASN A 134 12.11 -24.31 -33.51
C ASN A 134 13.05 -25.51 -33.71
N ASP A 135 14.10 -25.64 -32.91
CA ASP A 135 15.01 -26.77 -32.98
C ASP A 135 15.12 -27.44 -31.61
N GLU A 136 14.71 -28.71 -31.61
CA GLU A 136 14.80 -29.65 -30.51
C GLU A 136 16.20 -29.65 -29.90
N LYS A 137 16.33 -29.08 -28.69
CA LYS A 137 17.25 -29.53 -27.64
C LYS A 137 16.89 -28.86 -26.32
N SER A 138 16.09 -29.58 -25.55
CA SER A 138 15.84 -29.32 -24.13
C SER A 138 17.16 -29.29 -23.35
N PHE A 139 17.51 -28.15 -22.76
CA PHE A 139 18.51 -28.10 -21.70
C PHE A 139 17.85 -28.53 -20.38
N THR A 140 18.02 -29.80 -20.02
CA THR A 140 17.79 -30.26 -18.65
C THR A 140 19.00 -29.85 -17.81
N SER A 141 18.80 -28.93 -16.87
CA SER A 141 19.77 -28.70 -15.80
C SER A 141 19.70 -29.86 -14.81
N GLY A 142 20.30 -30.99 -15.18
CA GLY A 142 20.63 -32.07 -14.27
C GLY A 142 22.06 -31.85 -13.76
N ARG A 143 22.23 -31.51 -12.49
CA ARG A 143 23.54 -31.47 -11.84
C ARG A 143 23.62 -32.62 -10.81
N ASN A 144 24.26 -33.71 -11.21
CA ASN A 144 24.85 -34.82 -10.43
C ASN A 144 25.71 -35.60 -11.44
N ALA A 145 26.96 -36.03 -11.27
CA ALA A 145 28.00 -36.08 -10.23
C ALA A 145 29.36 -36.00 -11.00
N GLY A 146 30.52 -35.60 -10.49
CA GLY A 146 31.32 -36.16 -9.39
C GLY A 146 32.74 -36.44 -9.94
N GLU A 147 33.78 -36.10 -9.18
CA GLU A 147 35.12 -36.74 -9.11
C GLU A 147 35.70 -36.42 -7.73
#